data_AF-X1CQ32-F1
#
_entry.id   AF-X1CQ32-F1
#
_cell.length_a   1.000
_cell.length_b   1.000
_cell.length_c   1.000
_cell.angle_alpha   90.00
_cell.angle_beta   90.00
_cell.angle_gamma   90.00
#
_symmetry.space_group_name_H-M   'P 1'
#
loop_
_entity.id
_entity.type
_entity.pdbx_description
1 polymer ?
#
loop_
_entity_poly.entity_id
_entity_poly.type
_entity_poly.pdbx_seq_one_letter_code
_entity_poly.pdbx_strand_id
1 'polypeptide(L)'
;LADESCGKCVPCREGLRQMLYIFERIMDGKGKEEDLKLLGDLSIMMKEASMCALGTTAPNIVLTTLKYFKEEYEAHIYYNMCPAKVCKSLVTYVIEEEKCAGCGSCAKVCPVNAI
;
A
#
# COMPACT_ATOMS: atom_id res chain seq x y z
N LEU A 1 2.89 -8.43 -10.56
CA LEU A 1 4.13 -9.24 -10.40
C LEU A 1 3.89 -10.54 -9.66
N ALA A 2 3.07 -10.57 -8.60
CA ALA A 2 2.75 -11.82 -7.90
C ALA A 2 2.19 -12.90 -8.83
N ASP A 3 1.27 -12.53 -9.73
CA ASP A 3 0.65 -13.45 -10.71
C ASP A 3 1.61 -13.89 -11.84
N GLU A 4 2.71 -13.17 -12.03
CA GLU A 4 3.74 -13.47 -13.04
C GLU A 4 4.80 -14.46 -12.52
N SER A 5 4.73 -14.84 -11.24
CA SER A 5 5.65 -15.81 -10.67
C SER A 5 5.40 -17.20 -11.26
N CYS A 6 6.43 -17.82 -11.84
CA CYS A 6 6.35 -19.21 -12.29
C CYS A 6 6.27 -20.23 -11.13
N GLY A 7 6.40 -19.78 -9.87
CA GLY A 7 6.23 -20.60 -8.68
C GLY A 7 7.38 -21.56 -8.35
N LYS A 8 8.48 -21.57 -9.13
CA LYS A 8 9.55 -22.57 -8.99
C LYS A 8 10.43 -22.42 -7.73
N CYS A 9 10.77 -21.19 -7.33
CA CYS A 9 11.51 -20.94 -6.10
C CYS A 9 10.60 -20.38 -5.00
N VAL A 10 10.74 -20.93 -3.79
CA VAL A 10 10.04 -20.46 -2.58
C VAL A 10 10.24 -18.96 -2.31
N PRO A 11 11.47 -18.40 -2.33
CA PRO A 11 11.68 -16.98 -2.05
C PRO A 11 10.85 -16.07 -2.96
N CYS A 12 10.82 -16.32 -4.27
CA CYS A 12 10.00 -15.53 -5.19
C CYS A 12 8.49 -15.78 -4.98
N ARG A 13 8.06 -17.05 -4.91
CA ARG A 13 6.64 -17.42 -4.86
C ARG A 13 5.96 -16.92 -3.59
N GLU A 14 6.56 -17.17 -2.44
CA GLU A 14 6.00 -16.77 -1.15
C GLU A 14 6.34 -15.32 -0.82
N GLY A 15 7.55 -14.85 -1.16
CA GLY A 15 7.95 -13.47 -0.92
C GLY A 15 7.04 -12.45 -1.63
N LEU A 16 6.70 -12.68 -2.90
CA LEU A 16 5.76 -11.81 -3.62
C LEU A 16 4.36 -11.79 -3.02
N ARG A 17 3.87 -12.94 -2.53
CA ARG A 17 2.56 -13.02 -1.88
C ARG A 17 2.54 -12.30 -0.54
N GLN A 18 3.59 -12.45 0.26
CA GLN A 18 3.72 -11.75 1.53
C GLN A 18 3.81 -10.24 1.31
N MET A 19 4.61 -9.79 0.33
CA MET A 19 4.66 -8.37 -0.03
C MET A 19 3.28 -7.84 -0.45
N LEU A 20 2.57 -8.56 -1.33
CA LEU A 20 1.23 -8.16 -1.76
C LEU A 20 0.27 -8.03 -0.58
N TYR A 21 0.25 -9.01 0.33
CA TYR A 21 -0.59 -8.97 1.52
C TYR A 21 -0.28 -7.76 2.42
N ILE A 22 1.00 -7.44 2.60
CA ILE A 22 1.42 -6.25 3.35
C ILE A 22 0.92 -4.97 2.66
N PHE A 23 1.10 -4.85 1.34
CA PHE A 23 0.63 -3.69 0.59
C PHE A 23 -0.89 -3.52 0.68
N GLU A 24 -1.67 -4.57 0.46
CA GLU A 24 -3.13 -4.55 0.60
C GLU A 24 -3.53 -4.07 1.99
N ARG A 25 -2.87 -4.58 3.03
CA ARG A 25 -3.14 -4.18 4.41
C ARG A 25 -2.81 -2.70 4.67
N ILE A 26 -1.70 -2.19 4.12
CA ILE A 26 -1.34 -0.77 4.22
C ILE A 26 -2.36 0.11 3.49
N MET A 27 -2.79 -0.27 2.29
CA MET A 27 -3.79 0.46 1.51
C MET A 27 -5.18 0.48 2.16
N ASP A 28 -5.49 -0.53 2.98
CA ASP A 28 -6.72 -0.63 3.76
C ASP A 28 -6.67 0.07 5.13
N GLY A 29 -5.59 0.81 5.44
CA GLY A 29 -5.45 1.49 6.74
C GLY A 29 -5.20 0.56 7.92
N LYS A 30 -4.69 -0.64 7.64
CA LYS A 30 -4.36 -1.67 8.65
C LYS A 30 -2.86 -1.93 8.71
N GLY A 31 -2.06 -1.07 8.07
CA GLY A 31 -0.61 -1.16 8.04
C GLY A 31 -0.01 -1.02 9.45
N LYS A 32 1.15 -1.64 9.65
CA LYS A 32 1.89 -1.58 10.92
C LYS A 32 3.30 -1.07 10.69
N GLU A 33 3.92 -0.49 11.71
CA GLU A 33 5.30 -0.01 11.62
C GLU A 33 6.28 -1.13 11.25
N GLU A 34 6.06 -2.35 11.77
CA GLU A 34 6.91 -3.50 11.49
C GLU A 34 6.86 -3.94 10.02
N ASP A 35 5.83 -3.51 9.27
CA ASP A 35 5.64 -3.88 7.88
C ASP A 35 6.74 -3.30 6.99
N LEU A 36 7.26 -2.11 7.31
CA LEU A 36 8.33 -1.49 6.53
C LEU A 36 9.63 -2.28 6.64
N LYS A 37 9.94 -2.71 7.86
CA LYS A 37 11.10 -3.58 8.10
C LYS A 37 10.92 -4.92 7.42
N LEU A 38 9.74 -5.54 7.56
CA LEU A 38 9.44 -6.83 6.94
C LEU A 38 9.52 -6.78 5.41
N LEU A 39 8.99 -5.72 4.79
CA LEU A 39 9.10 -5.49 3.34
C LEU A 39 10.57 -5.38 2.90
N GLY A 40 11.40 -4.66 3.65
CA GLY A 40 12.84 -4.55 3.39
C GLY A 40 13.56 -5.90 3.50
N ASP A 41 13.33 -6.63 4.58
CA ASP A 41 13.95 -7.93 4.85
C ASP A 41 13.55 -8.97 3.78
N LEU A 42 12.26 -9.04 3.45
CA LEU A 42 11.75 -9.89 2.36
C LEU A 42 12.40 -9.54 1.02
N SER A 43 12.58 -8.25 0.75
CA SER A 43 13.15 -7.77 -0.50
C SER A 43 14.61 -8.19 -0.69
N ILE A 44 15.42 -8.07 0.37
CA ILE A 44 16.82 -8.49 0.36
C ILE A 44 16.89 -10.01 0.20
N MET A 45 16.13 -10.75 0.99
CA MET A 45 16.08 -12.22 0.92
C MET A 45 15.69 -12.72 -0.48
N MET A 46 14.67 -12.14 -1.09
CA MET A 46 14.25 -12.49 -2.45
C MET A 46 15.35 -12.21 -3.48
N LYS A 47 16.04 -11.08 -3.34
CA LYS A 47 17.12 -10.66 -4.24
C LYS A 47 18.29 -11.62 -4.23
N GLU A 48 18.64 -12.16 -3.06
CA GLU A 48 19.78 -13.06 -2.87
C GLU A 48 19.45 -14.53 -3.13
N ALA A 49 18.23 -14.98 -2.81
CA ALA A 49 17.87 -16.39 -2.82
C ALA A 49 17.06 -16.85 -4.05
N SER A 50 16.59 -15.94 -4.91
CA SER A 50 15.79 -16.31 -6.09
C SER A 50 16.63 -16.86 -7.23
N MET A 51 16.09 -17.86 -7.95
CA MET A 51 16.80 -18.58 -9.01
C MET A 51 16.86 -17.86 -10.37
N CYS A 52 16.00 -16.86 -10.61
CA CYS A 52 15.89 -16.20 -11.91
C CYS A 52 15.81 -14.68 -11.78
N ALA A 53 16.03 -13.99 -12.91
CA ALA A 53 16.04 -12.53 -12.97
C ALA A 53 14.73 -11.89 -12.46
N LEU A 54 13.56 -12.49 -12.73
CA LEU A 54 12.30 -11.99 -12.19
C LEU A 54 12.32 -11.99 -10.66
N GLY A 55 12.68 -13.12 -10.03
CA GLY A 55 12.68 -13.21 -8.58
C GLY A 55 13.70 -12.29 -7.91
N THR A 56 14.85 -12.05 -8.56
CA THR A 56 15.87 -11.14 -8.02
C THR A 56 15.57 -9.66 -8.25
N THR A 57 14.79 -9.32 -9.29
CA THR A 57 14.49 -7.92 -9.64
C THR A 57 13.12 -7.43 -9.19
N ALA A 58 12.13 -8.32 -9.07
CA ALA A 58 10.81 -7.98 -8.55
C ALA A 58 10.82 -7.23 -7.20
N PRO A 59 11.66 -7.58 -6.20
CA PRO A 59 11.69 -6.84 -4.94
C PRO A 59 12.33 -5.44 -5.03
N ASN A 60 12.98 -5.08 -6.15
CA ASN A 60 13.65 -3.79 -6.27
C ASN A 60 12.67 -2.61 -6.16
N ILE A 61 11.43 -2.76 -6.64
CA ILE A 61 10.41 -1.69 -6.52
C ILE A 61 10.13 -1.36 -5.04
N VAL A 62 10.13 -2.37 -4.18
CA VAL A 62 9.92 -2.20 -2.74
C VAL A 62 11.12 -1.50 -2.11
N LEU A 63 12.35 -1.94 -2.41
CA LEU A 63 13.57 -1.29 -1.91
C LEU A 63 13.66 0.19 -2.35
N THR A 64 13.35 0.47 -3.61
CA THR A 64 13.36 1.83 -4.15
C THR A 64 12.29 2.69 -3.48
N THR A 65 11.07 2.18 -3.35
CA THR A 65 9.97 2.96 -2.75
C THR A 65 10.16 3.19 -1.26
N LEU A 66 10.66 2.20 -0.51
CA LEU A 66 11.05 2.39 0.90
C LEU A 66 12.18 3.41 1.07
N LYS A 67 13.05 3.56 0.07
CA LYS A 67 14.17 4.51 0.13
C LYS A 67 13.74 5.95 -0.19
N TYR A 68 12.91 6.13 -1.21
CA TYR A 68 12.62 7.47 -1.75
C TYR A 68 11.23 8.01 -1.40
N PHE A 69 10.32 7.15 -0.96
CA PHE A 69 8.92 7.49 -0.68
C PHE A 69 8.49 6.92 0.67
N LYS A 70 9.42 6.83 1.64
CA LYS A 70 9.14 6.27 2.97
C LYS A 70 8.01 7.01 3.67
N GLU A 71 7.98 8.32 3.49
CA GLU A 71 7.01 9.24 4.06
C GLU A 71 5.58 8.91 3.60
N GLU A 72 5.40 8.39 2.38
CA GLU A 72 4.08 7.96 1.92
C GLU A 72 3.60 6.72 2.67
N TYR A 73 4.49 5.76 2.94
CA TYR A 73 4.15 4.60 3.75
C TYR A 73 3.80 5.00 5.19
N GLU A 74 4.62 5.88 5.78
CA GLU A 74 4.38 6.41 7.12
C GLU A 74 3.05 7.15 7.20
N ALA A 75 2.65 7.87 6.14
CA ALA A 75 1.34 8.52 6.09
C ALA A 75 0.17 7.53 6.12
N HIS A 76 0.29 6.40 5.41
CA HIS A 76 -0.72 5.35 5.45
C HIS A 76 -0.77 4.66 6.83
N ILE A 77 0.38 4.42 7.45
CA ILE A 77 0.49 3.66 8.71
C ILE A 77 0.09 4.50 9.92
N TYR A 78 0.62 5.71 10.06
CA TYR A 78 0.45 6.53 11.26
C TYR A 78 -0.75 7.48 11.20
N TYR A 79 -1.07 7.99 10.00
CA TYR A 79 -2.11 8.99 9.84
C TYR A 79 -3.38 8.45 9.15
N ASN A 80 -3.39 7.16 8.75
CA ASN A 80 -4.47 6.56 7.97
C ASN A 80 -4.88 7.44 6.78
N MET A 81 -3.90 8.05 6.13
CA MET A 81 -4.08 9.01 5.05
C MET A 81 -3.27 8.57 3.85
N CYS A 82 -3.88 8.64 2.66
CA CYS A 82 -3.18 8.46 1.40
C CYS A 82 -2.84 9.83 0.76
N PRO A 83 -1.56 10.27 0.76
CA PRO A 83 -1.19 11.56 0.16
C PRO A 83 -1.52 11.64 -1.34
N ALA A 84 -1.36 10.52 -2.05
CA ALA A 84 -1.67 10.39 -3.47
C ALA A 84 -3.18 10.28 -3.76
N LYS A 85 -4.03 10.13 -2.73
CA LYS A 85 -5.49 10.02 -2.82
C LYS A 85 -6.01 8.87 -3.70
N VAL A 86 -5.23 7.78 -3.80
CA VAL A 86 -5.57 6.61 -4.62
C VAL A 86 -6.33 5.55 -3.80
N CYS A 87 -5.94 5.37 -2.53
CA CYS A 87 -6.54 4.41 -1.62
C CYS A 87 -7.88 4.95 -1.10
N LYS A 88 -9.00 4.46 -1.63
CA LYS A 88 -10.36 4.91 -1.27
C LYS A 88 -10.63 4.85 0.24
N SER A 89 -10.08 3.83 0.92
CA SER A 89 -10.23 3.62 2.36
C SER A 89 -9.56 4.70 3.21
N LEU A 90 -8.65 5.50 2.63
CA LEU A 90 -7.80 6.48 3.33
C LEU A 90 -7.95 7.90 2.77
N VAL A 91 -9.07 8.16 2.09
CA VAL A 91 -9.40 9.50 1.59
C VAL A 91 -10.60 10.02 2.35
N THR A 92 -10.41 11.20 2.95
CA THR A 92 -11.48 11.96 3.59
C THR A 92 -12.02 13.01 2.64
N TYR A 93 -13.34 13.04 2.49
CA TYR A 93 -14.04 14.09 1.77
C TYR A 93 -14.49 15.17 2.75
N VAL A 94 -14.20 16.43 2.43
CA VAL A 94 -14.59 17.59 3.25
C VAL A 94 -15.41 18.53 2.37
N ILE A 95 -16.48 19.08 2.93
CA ILE A 95 -17.29 20.10 2.27
C ILE A 95 -16.66 21.46 2.54
N GLU A 96 -16.39 22.22 1.49
CA GLU A 96 -16.00 23.63 1.61
C GLU A 96 -17.25 24.46 1.96
N GLU A 97 -17.36 24.89 3.22
CA GLU A 97 -18.55 25.59 3.75
C GLU A 97 -18.90 26.84 2.94
N GLU A 98 -17.90 27.65 2.58
CA GLU A 98 -18.11 28.91 1.83
C GLU A 98 -18.71 28.69 0.43
N LYS A 99 -18.51 27.51 -0.16
CA LYS A 99 -19.05 27.14 -1.49
C LYS A 99 -20.32 26.30 -1.39
N CYS A 100 -20.72 25.89 -0.19
CA CYS A 100 -21.85 25.00 0.02
C CYS A 100 -23.16 25.77 -0.11
N ALA A 101 -24.00 25.37 -1.07
CA ALA A 101 -25.34 25.95 -1.25
C ALA A 101 -26.40 25.37 -0.30
N GLY A 102 -26.04 24.48 0.64
CA GLY A 102 -26.98 23.87 1.59
C GLY A 102 -28.00 22.90 0.99
N CYS A 103 -27.75 22.35 -0.21
CA CYS A 103 -28.71 21.53 -0.94
C CYS A 103 -28.91 20.09 -0.38
N GLY A 104 -28.04 19.64 0.54
CA GLY A 104 -28.14 18.33 1.20
C GLY A 104 -27.83 17.11 0.30
N SER A 105 -27.39 17.32 -0.94
CA SER A 105 -27.06 16.21 -1.87
C SER A 105 -25.93 15.33 -1.35
N CYS A 106 -24.95 15.91 -0.65
CA CYS A 106 -23.85 15.20 0.00
C CYS A 106 -24.32 14.18 1.04
N ALA A 107 -25.31 14.53 1.87
CA ALA A 107 -25.86 13.64 2.88
C ALA A 107 -26.57 12.43 2.23
N LYS A 108 -27.30 12.66 1.13
CA LYS A 108 -28.04 11.59 0.42
C LYS A 108 -27.14 10.51 -0.18
N VAL A 109 -25.94 10.86 -0.62
CA VAL A 109 -25.00 9.93 -1.27
C VAL A 109 -23.93 9.39 -0.33
N CYS A 110 -23.91 9.84 0.94
CA CYS A 110 -22.86 9.48 1.89
C CYS A 110 -23.00 8.01 2.33
N PRO A 111 -22.03 7.13 2.01
CA PRO A 111 -22.14 5.70 2.34
C PRO A 111 -21.96 5.41 3.84
N VAL A 112 -21.43 6.36 4.60
CA VAL A 112 -21.09 6.21 6.03
C VAL A 112 -21.86 7.21 6.92
N ASN A 113 -22.80 7.96 6.34
CA ASN A 113 -23.60 8.95 7.06
C ASN A 113 -22.76 9.95 7.90
N ALA A 114 -21.71 10.51 7.27
CA ALA A 114 -20.71 11.36 7.93
C ALA A 114 -21.16 12.81 8.22
N ILE A 115 -22.38 13.19 7.84
CA ILE A 115 -22.94 14.55 7.89
C ILE A 115 -24.42 14.49 8.24
#